data_AF-A0A8J6UL60-F1
#
_entry.id   AF-A0A8J6UL60-F1
#
_cell.length_a   1.000
_cell.length_b   1.000
_cell.length_c   1.000
_cell.angle_alpha   90.00
_cell.angle_beta   90.00
_cell.angle_gamma   90.00
#
_symmetry.space_group_name_H-M   'P 1'
#
loop_
_entity.id
_entity.type
_entity.pdbx_description
1 polymer ?
#
loop_
_entity_poly.entity_id
_entity_poly.type
_entity_poly.pdbx_seq_one_letter_code
_entity_poly.pdbx_strand_id
1 'polypeptide(L)' 'MKKEEPEINKLCRRCIHHCKQPQDMLLLSCPRYRQRPFDPEEIKFKQLDLFNDK' A
#
# COMPACT_ATOMS: atom_id res chain seq x y z
N MET A 1 9.42 -8.20 32.19
CA MET A 1 8.82 -9.13 31.23
C MET A 1 8.88 -8.48 29.85
N LYS A 2 9.60 -9.04 28.88
CA LYS A 2 9.60 -8.53 27.51
C LYS A 2 8.33 -9.03 26.83
N LYS A 3 7.50 -8.12 26.30
CA LYS A 3 6.35 -8.49 25.46
C LYS A 3 6.92 -8.89 24.10
N GLU A 4 6.78 -10.17 23.75
CA GLU A 4 7.09 -10.63 22.40
C GLU A 4 6.03 -10.05 21.46
N GLU A 5 6.45 -9.29 20.45
CA GLU A 5 5.54 -8.81 19.43
C GLU A 5 5.16 -9.97 18.50
N PRO A 6 3.87 -10.14 18.17
CA PRO A 6 3.42 -11.23 17.33
C PRO A 6 4.05 -11.14 15.93
N GLU A 7 4.54 -12.26 15.42
CA GLU A 7 5.11 -12.33 14.07
C GLU A 7 4.05 -11.97 13.02
N ILE A 8 4.42 -11.18 12.01
CA ILE A 8 3.49 -10.67 10.98
C ILE A 8 3.50 -11.59 9.76
N ASN A 9 2.32 -11.81 9.16
CA ASN A 9 2.16 -12.65 7.97
C ASN A 9 2.93 -12.13 6.74
N LYS A 10 3.32 -13.06 5.85
CA LYS A 10 4.13 -12.78 4.65
C LYS A 10 3.50 -11.74 3.71
N LEU A 11 2.17 -11.72 3.60
CA LEU A 11 1.42 -10.76 2.79
C LEU A 11 1.57 -9.35 3.38
N CYS A 12 1.28 -9.19 4.67
CA CYS A 12 1.38 -7.94 5.41
C CYS A 12 2.80 -7.36 5.42
N ARG A 13 3.85 -8.19 5.42
CA ARG A 13 5.26 -7.72 5.30
C ARG A 13 5.51 -6.92 4.02
N ARG A 14 4.83 -7.27 2.93
CA ARG A 14 4.95 -6.60 1.61
C ARG A 14 3.96 -5.45 1.43
N CYS A 15 3.02 -5.28 2.37
CA CYS A 15 1.99 -4.26 2.30
C CYS A 15 2.51 -2.91 2.80
N ILE A 16 2.07 -1.81 2.20
CA ILE A 16 2.38 -0.46 2.71
C ILE A 16 1.62 -0.08 3.99
N HIS A 17 0.44 -0.68 4.23
CA HIS A 17 -0.41 -0.31 5.34
C HIS A 17 0.09 -0.82 6.68
N HIS A 18 -0.19 -0.06 7.76
CA HIS A 18 0.16 -0.41 9.14
C HIS A 18 -0.78 -1.43 9.79
N CYS A 19 -1.93 -1.74 9.18
CA CYS A 19 -2.80 -2.82 9.62
C CYS A 19 -2.16 -4.18 9.32
N LYS A 20 -1.20 -4.58 10.15
CA LYS A 20 -0.49 -5.85 10.04
C LYS A 20 -1.26 -6.93 10.79
N GLN A 21 -1.49 -8.07 10.13
CA GLN A 21 -2.17 -9.22 10.72
C GLN A 21 -1.13 -10.22 11.25
N PRO A 22 -1.44 -10.94 12.35
CA PRO A 22 -0.54 -11.94 12.91
C PRO A 22 -0.32 -13.09 11.91
N GLN A 23 0.80 -13.79 12.05
CA GLN A 23 1.22 -14.91 11.20
C GLN A 23 0.16 -16.02 11.14
N ASP A 24 -0.57 -16.25 12.24
CA ASP A 24 -1.62 -17.26 12.36
C ASP A 24 -2.87 -16.93 11.52
N MET A 25 -3.01 -15.66 11.09
CA MET A 25 -4.09 -15.22 10.22
C MET A 25 -3.72 -15.51 8.75
N LEU A 26 -4.04 -16.74 8.33
CA LEU A 26 -3.83 -17.27 6.98
C LEU A 26 -4.91 -16.78 6.02
N LEU A 27 -4.82 -15.52 5.59
CA LEU A 27 -5.64 -14.99 4.50
C LEU A 27 -4.92 -15.20 3.17
N LEU A 28 -5.60 -15.83 2.21
CA LEU A 28 -5.12 -15.97 0.83
C LEU A 28 -5.02 -14.60 0.13
N SER A 29 -5.91 -13.67 0.48
CA SER A 29 -5.93 -12.29 -0.01
C SER A 29 -6.47 -11.33 1.06
N CYS A 30 -5.77 -10.21 1.29
CA CYS A 30 -6.26 -9.12 2.14
C CYS A 30 -6.88 -8.05 1.23
N PRO A 31 -8.14 -7.64 1.46
CA PRO A 31 -8.81 -6.65 0.61
C PRO A 31 -8.16 -5.26 0.67
N ARG A 32 -7.34 -5.01 1.69
CA ARG A 32 -6.58 -3.76 1.88
C ARG A 32 -5.10 -3.90 1.49
N TYR A 33 -4.71 -5.01 0.86
CA TYR A 33 -3.32 -5.21 0.47
C TYR A 33 -2.92 -4.24 -0.65
N ARG A 34 -1.78 -3.56 -0.47
CA ARG A 34 -1.15 -2.72 -1.50
C ARG A 34 0.36 -2.87 -1.44
N GLN A 35 0.96 -3.30 -2.54
CA GLN A 35 2.40 -3.55 -2.68
C GLN A 35 3.17 -2.25 -3.00
N ARG A 36 4.48 -2.20 -2.69
CA ARG A 36 5.42 -1.17 -3.17
C ARG A 36 6.08 -1.61 -4.50
N PRO A 37 6.52 -0.69 -5.37
CA PRO A 37 6.32 0.75 -5.32
C PRO A 37 4.93 1.07 -5.84
N PHE A 38 4.30 2.03 -5.19
CA PHE A 38 3.16 2.73 -5.73
C PHE A 38 3.68 3.34 -7.03
N ASP A 39 3.42 2.76 -8.20
CA ASP A 39 3.46 3.55 -9.43
C ASP A 39 2.35 4.58 -9.20
N PRO A 40 2.66 5.86 -8.93
CA PRO A 40 1.68 6.84 -9.31
C PRO A 40 1.60 6.65 -10.82
N GLU A 41 0.53 6.04 -11.33
CA GLU A 41 0.10 6.35 -12.68
C GLU A 41 0.30 7.85 -12.79
N GLU A 42 1.29 8.24 -13.60
CA GLU A 42 1.79 9.60 -13.70
C GLU A 42 0.57 10.49 -13.60
N ILE A 43 0.47 11.29 -12.54
CA ILE A 43 -0.56 12.32 -12.51
C ILE A 43 -0.09 13.25 -13.61
N LYS A 44 -0.46 12.92 -14.86
CA LYS A 44 -0.39 13.77 -16.01
C LYS A 44 -1.43 14.80 -15.66
N PHE A 45 -1.00 15.81 -14.90
CA PHE A 45 -1.61 17.11 -14.93
C PHE A 45 -1.54 17.51 -16.39
N LYS A 46 -2.51 17.06 -17.19
CA LYS A 46 -2.92 17.73 -18.40
C LYS A 46 -3.45 19.06 -17.87
N GLN A 47 -2.52 19.99 -17.66
CA GLN A 47 -2.83 21.39 -17.59
C GLN A 47 -3.64 21.62 -18.87
N LEU A 48 -4.95 21.82 -18.73
CA LEU A 48 -5.70 22.36 -19.85
C LEU A 48 -5.02 23.69 -20.13
N ASP A 49 -4.44 23.85 -21.32
CA ASP A 49 -3.90 25.12 -21.80
C ASP A 49 -5.06 26.11 -21.91
N LEU A 50 -5.48 26.64 -20.76
CA LEU A 50 -6.60 27.57 -20.58
C LEU A 50 -6.26 28.98 -21.09
N PHE A 51 -5.04 29.19 -21.60
CA PHE A 51 -4.55 30.48 -22.07
C PHE A 51 -3.71 30.36 -23.36
N ASN A 52 -4.02 29.41 -24.24
CA ASN A 52 -3.48 29.46 -25.62
C ASN A 52 -4.32 30.44 -26.45
N ASP A 53 -4.23 31.73 -26.12
CA ASP A 53 -4.68 32.81 -26.97
C ASP A 53 -3.50 33.27 -27.84
N LYS A 54 -3.74 33.26 -29.15
CA LYS A 54 -2.81 33.69 -30.21
C LYS A 54 -2.35 35.13 -30.07
#